data_AF-A0A957LRT7-F1
#
_entry.id   AF-A0A957LRT7-F1
#
_cell.length_a   1.000
_cell.length_b   1.000
_cell.length_c   1.000
_cell.angle_alpha   90.00
_cell.angle_beta   90.00
_cell.angle_gamma   90.00
#
_symmetry.space_group_name_H-M   'P 1'
#
loop_
_entity.id
_entity.type
_entity.pdbx_description
1 polymer ?
#
loop_
_entity_poly.entity_id
_entity_poly.type
_entity_poly.pdbx_seq_one_letter_code
_entity_poly.pdbx_strand_id
1 'polypeptide(L)'
;RFKWLNFALWVVLSAIGKAIEGMHFDGRWTPIVIGSTMTILFIDGRWLAPFGITPTYYPAVDYFPLIPWFGVVLLGVWFGNWFYAGNQRLIPLPDWGDMLPIRGLRFLGRHSLVIYLVHQPLILLVLMLLGIVSL
;
A
#
# COMPACT_ATOMS: atom_id res chain seq x y z
N ARG A 1 -2.15 -0.53 25.46
CA ARG A 1 -1.15 -1.46 26.04
C ARG A 1 0.13 -1.56 25.18
N PHE A 2 0.04 -1.54 23.85
CA PHE A 2 1.20 -1.75 22.95
C PHE A 2 1.73 -0.48 22.27
N LYS A 3 1.72 0.68 22.96
CA LYS A 3 2.09 1.96 22.33
C LYS A 3 3.51 1.90 21.75
N TRP A 4 4.52 1.73 22.60
CA TRP A 4 5.92 1.74 22.17
C TRP A 4 6.30 0.60 21.22
N LEU A 5 5.62 -0.55 21.33
CA LEU A 5 5.80 -1.66 20.40
C LEU A 5 5.40 -1.26 18.97
N ASN A 6 4.24 -0.64 18.78
CA ASN A 6 3.78 -0.22 17.45
C ASN A 6 4.71 0.82 16.82
N PHE A 7 5.24 1.74 17.63
CA PHE A 7 6.23 2.71 17.16
C PHE A 7 7.54 2.05 16.74
N ALA A 8 8.07 1.15 17.57
CA ALA A 8 9.29 0.40 17.25
C ALA A 8 9.11 -0.45 15.98
N LEU A 9 7.96 -1.12 15.82
CA LEU A 9 7.64 -1.88 14.62
C LEU A 9 7.52 -0.98 13.37
N TRP A 10 6.95 0.23 13.50
CA TRP A 10 6.95 1.20 12.40
C TRP A 10 8.37 1.54 11.96
N VAL A 11 9.28 1.83 12.90
CA VAL A 11 10.69 2.15 12.59
C VAL A 11 11.36 0.97 11.89
N VAL A 12 11.22 -0.24 12.44
CA VAL A 12 11.82 -1.46 11.88
C VAL A 12 11.30 -1.75 10.48
N LEU A 13 9.98 -1.74 10.26
CA LEU A 13 9.39 -2.01 8.95
C LEU A 13 9.76 -0.94 7.92
N SER A 14 9.88 0.32 8.34
CA SER A 14 10.34 1.40 7.46
C SER A 14 11.80 1.22 7.06
N ALA A 15 12.66 0.84 8.01
CA ALA A 15 14.07 0.57 7.74
C ALA A 15 14.26 -0.65 6.83
N ILE A 16 13.53 -1.76 7.09
CA ILE A 16 13.53 -2.95 6.23
C ILE A 16 13.02 -2.57 4.84
N GLY A 17 11.91 -1.82 4.76
CA GLY A 17 11.37 -1.35 3.48
C GLY A 17 12.38 -0.54 2.68
N LYS A 18 13.14 0.34 3.34
CA LYS A 18 14.24 1.09 2.69
C LYS A 18 15.38 0.17 2.24
N ALA A 19 15.70 -0.86 3.00
CA ALA A 19 16.76 -1.81 2.67
C ALA A 19 16.41 -2.70 1.47
N ILE A 20 15.14 -3.06 1.29
CA ILE A 20 14.65 -3.91 0.20
C ILE A 20 14.13 -3.10 -1.00
N GLU A 21 14.06 -1.77 -0.88
CA GLU A 21 13.62 -0.89 -1.97
C GLU A 21 14.53 -1.08 -3.18
N GLY A 22 13.93 -1.48 -4.32
CA GLY A 22 14.66 -1.77 -5.56
C GLY A 22 15.26 -3.18 -5.65
N MET A 23 15.02 -4.06 -4.66
CA MET A 23 15.34 -5.47 -4.82
C MET A 23 14.39 -6.11 -5.84
N HIS A 24 14.99 -6.75 -6.84
CA HIS A 24 14.26 -7.50 -7.85
C HIS A 24 14.57 -8.98 -7.81
N PHE A 25 13.55 -9.79 -8.09
CA PHE A 25 13.69 -11.24 -8.10
C PHE A 25 12.98 -11.85 -9.32
N ASP A 26 13.76 -12.35 -10.28
CA ASP A 26 13.26 -12.87 -11.56
C ASP A 26 13.05 -14.38 -11.60
N GLY A 27 13.15 -15.06 -10.46
CA GLY A 27 12.73 -16.45 -10.35
C GLY A 27 13.80 -17.52 -10.38
N ARG A 28 15.08 -17.15 -10.31
CA ARG A 28 16.18 -18.14 -10.15
C ARG A 28 16.47 -18.42 -8.68
N TRP A 29 15.87 -19.48 -8.15
CA TRP A 29 16.32 -20.04 -6.86
C TRP A 29 17.11 -21.31 -7.12
N THR A 30 18.44 -21.16 -7.09
CA THR A 30 19.46 -22.16 -6.74
C THR A 30 19.34 -23.58 -7.33
N PRO A 31 20.38 -24.12 -8.00
CA PRO A 31 20.36 -25.52 -8.43
C PRO A 31 20.20 -26.44 -7.22
N ILE A 32 19.14 -27.25 -7.22
CA ILE A 32 19.00 -28.34 -6.27
C ILE A 32 19.75 -29.53 -6.85
N VAL A 33 20.75 -29.98 -6.11
CA VAL A 33 21.49 -31.21 -6.42
C VAL A 33 20.80 -32.36 -5.69
N ILE A 34 20.15 -33.25 -6.43
CA ILE A 34 19.63 -34.52 -5.90
C ILE A 34 20.43 -35.64 -6.57
N GLY A 35 21.37 -36.23 -5.84
CA GLY A 35 22.32 -37.21 -6.40
C GLY A 35 23.27 -36.56 -7.40
N SER A 36 23.38 -37.12 -8.60
CA SER A 36 24.21 -36.57 -9.71
C SER A 36 23.47 -35.60 -10.62
N THR A 37 22.18 -35.36 -10.38
CA THR A 37 21.35 -34.50 -11.24
C THR A 37 21.21 -33.12 -10.63
N MET A 38 21.61 -32.09 -11.39
CA MET A 38 21.31 -30.70 -11.07
C MET A 38 19.99 -30.30 -11.73
N THR A 39 19.03 -29.87 -10.92
CA THR A 39 17.77 -29.30 -11.43
C THR A 39 17.64 -27.85 -10.98
N ILE A 40 17.23 -26.97 -11.89
CA ILE A 40 16.96 -25.56 -11.58
C ILE A 40 15.46 -25.43 -11.36
N LEU A 41 15.07 -25.02 -10.15
CA LEU A 41 13.69 -24.65 -9.87
C LEU A 41 13.48 -23.18 -10.23
N PHE A 42 12.43 -22.92 -11.01
CA PHE A 42 11.94 -21.58 -11.26
C PHE A 42 10.77 -21.31 -10.33
N ILE A 43 10.91 -20.28 -9.50
CA ILE A 43 9.83 -19.80 -8.63
C ILE A 43 9.44 -18.43 -9.12
N ASP A 44 8.17 -18.21 -9.42
CA ASP A 44 7.70 -16.91 -9.89
C ASP A 44 8.01 -15.81 -8.86
N GLY A 45 8.69 -14.73 -9.29
CA GLY A 45 9.06 -13.66 -8.37
C GLY A 45 7.89 -12.84 -7.82
N ARG A 46 6.71 -12.94 -8.46
CA ARG A 46 5.48 -12.27 -8.00
C ARG A 46 5.05 -12.73 -6.61
N TRP A 47 5.45 -13.93 -6.17
CA TRP A 47 5.17 -14.41 -4.81
C TRP A 47 5.84 -13.59 -3.71
N LEU A 48 6.92 -12.85 -4.03
CA LEU A 48 7.61 -11.98 -3.09
C LEU A 48 7.08 -10.54 -3.07
N ALA A 49 6.16 -10.20 -3.99
CA ALA A 49 5.59 -8.85 -4.09
C ALA A 49 4.93 -8.38 -2.77
N PRO A 50 4.23 -9.20 -1.97
CA PRO A 50 3.74 -8.73 -0.67
C PRO A 50 4.84 -8.16 0.24
N PHE A 51 6.09 -8.60 0.09
CA PHE A 51 7.22 -8.13 0.88
C PHE A 51 7.97 -6.95 0.26
N GLY A 52 7.59 -6.46 -0.92
CA GLY A 52 8.30 -5.35 -1.58
C GLY A 52 9.33 -5.79 -2.62
N ILE A 53 9.55 -7.09 -2.79
CA ILE A 53 10.47 -7.63 -3.79
C ILE A 53 9.67 -8.05 -5.02
N THR A 54 9.92 -7.42 -6.16
CA THR A 54 9.14 -7.65 -7.39
C THR A 54 10.05 -8.13 -8.52
N PRO A 55 9.53 -8.85 -9.53
CA PRO A 55 10.29 -9.08 -10.77
C PRO A 55 10.75 -7.75 -11.39
N THR A 56 11.80 -7.76 -12.20
CA THR A 56 12.26 -6.54 -12.91
C THR A 56 11.16 -5.90 -13.75
N TYR A 57 10.26 -6.72 -14.30
CA TYR A 57 9.05 -6.26 -14.97
C TYR A 57 7.81 -6.59 -14.14
N TYR A 58 7.25 -5.58 -13.49
CA TYR A 58 6.04 -5.71 -12.68
C TYR A 58 5.01 -4.63 -13.09
N PRO A 59 4.04 -4.96 -13.98
CA PRO A 59 3.16 -3.97 -14.63
C PRO A 59 1.99 -3.52 -13.74
N ALA A 60 2.16 -3.46 -12.42
CA ALA A 60 1.13 -3.01 -11.50
C ALA A 60 1.32 -1.51 -11.21
N VAL A 61 0.38 -0.70 -11.69
CA VAL A 61 0.39 0.76 -11.51
C VAL A 61 0.14 1.14 -10.04
N ASP A 62 -0.83 0.47 -9.39
CA ASP A 62 -1.25 0.74 -8.02
C ASP A 62 -0.72 -0.32 -7.04
N TYR A 63 0.59 -0.55 -7.03
CA TYR A 63 1.21 -1.54 -6.16
C TYR A 63 1.79 -0.92 -4.89
N PHE A 64 1.35 -1.44 -3.74
CA PHE A 64 1.82 -1.06 -2.42
C PHE A 64 2.14 -2.31 -1.59
N PRO A 65 3.44 -2.63 -1.34
CA PRO A 65 3.81 -3.81 -0.56
C PRO A 65 3.45 -3.69 0.92
N LEU A 66 3.38 -4.80 1.64
CA LEU A 66 3.16 -4.77 3.10
C LEU A 66 4.31 -4.07 3.83
N ILE A 67 5.54 -4.24 3.36
CA ILE A 67 6.71 -3.54 3.88
C ILE A 67 7.07 -2.44 2.88
N PRO A 68 7.12 -1.15 3.27
CA PRO A 68 7.01 -0.59 4.63
C PRO A 68 5.59 -0.17 5.04
N TRP A 69 4.59 -0.26 4.16
CA TRP A 69 3.29 0.40 4.34
C TRP A 69 2.50 -0.05 5.58
N PHE A 70 2.64 -1.31 5.99
CA PHE A 70 2.08 -1.78 7.26
C PHE A 70 2.70 -1.03 8.46
N GLY A 71 3.96 -0.62 8.38
CA GLY A 71 4.57 0.27 9.36
C GLY A 71 3.80 1.60 9.47
N VAL A 72 3.40 2.21 8.35
CA VAL A 72 2.62 3.46 8.36
C VAL A 72 1.27 3.26 9.06
N VAL A 73 0.64 2.09 8.87
CA VAL A 73 -0.57 1.71 9.61
C VAL A 73 -0.29 1.64 11.12
N LEU A 74 0.82 1.01 11.53
CA LEU A 74 1.21 0.93 12.94
C LEU A 74 1.51 2.30 13.56
N LEU A 75 2.07 3.23 12.78
CA LEU A 75 2.24 4.62 13.21
C LEU A 75 0.88 5.30 13.46
N GLY A 76 -0.10 5.10 12.58
CA GLY A 76 -1.47 5.56 12.79
C GLY A 76 -2.10 4.95 14.05
N VAL A 77 -1.92 3.65 14.26
CA VAL A 77 -2.38 2.95 15.48
C VAL A 77 -1.66 3.49 16.72
N TRP A 78 -0.37 3.83 16.63
CA TRP A 78 0.38 4.45 17.72
C TRP A 78 -0.22 5.79 18.14
N PHE A 79 -0.47 6.68 17.17
CA PHE A 79 -1.19 7.94 17.42
C PHE A 79 -2.59 7.69 17.98
N GLY A 80 -3.34 6.73 17.42
CA GLY A 80 -4.66 6.34 17.92
C GLY A 80 -4.63 5.92 19.40
N ASN A 81 -3.65 5.13 19.81
CA ASN A 81 -3.48 4.75 21.22
C ASN A 81 -3.12 5.93 22.15
N TRP A 82 -2.60 7.03 21.60
CA TRP A 82 -2.31 8.25 22.35
C TRP A 82 -3.56 9.12 22.48
N PHE A 83 -4.33 9.29 21.40
CA PHE A 83 -5.48 10.20 21.35
C PHE A 83 -6.82 9.55 21.72
N TYR A 84 -6.90 8.23 21.71
CA TYR A 84 -8.09 7.44 22.03
C TYR A 84 -7.79 6.43 23.17
N ALA A 85 -7.46 6.94 24.36
CA ALA A 85 -7.25 6.07 25.51
C ALA A 85 -8.60 5.56 26.07
N GLY A 86 -8.68 4.27 26.41
CA GLY A 86 -9.89 3.68 27.00
C GLY A 86 -11.10 3.68 26.07
N ASN A 87 -10.89 3.62 24.74
CA ASN A 87 -11.92 3.78 23.71
C ASN A 87 -12.68 5.12 23.78
N GLN A 88 -12.14 6.10 24.49
CA GLN A 88 -12.68 7.45 24.54
C GLN A 88 -11.73 8.42 23.85
N ARG A 89 -12.32 9.34 23.08
CA ARG A 89 -11.56 10.42 22.46
C ARG A 89 -11.09 11.38 23.56
N LEU A 90 -9.78 11.59 23.66
CA LEU A 90 -9.20 12.49 24.66
C LEU A 90 -9.21 13.96 24.22
N ILE A 91 -9.18 14.21 22.91
CA ILE A 91 -9.20 15.58 22.36
C ILE A 91 -10.63 15.92 21.93
N PRO A 92 -11.26 16.96 22.51
CA PRO A 92 -12.53 17.45 22.00
C PRO A 92 -12.29 18.05 20.61
N LEU A 93 -12.89 17.45 19.59
CA LEU A 93 -12.89 17.99 18.23
C LEU A 93 -14.19 18.76 18.03
N PRO A 94 -14.17 19.94 17.39
CA PRO A 94 -15.40 20.67 17.12
C PRO A 94 -16.30 19.87 16.17
N ASP A 95 -17.61 20.06 16.28
CA ASP A 95 -18.56 19.40 15.38
C ASP A 95 -18.67 20.18 14.07
N TRP A 96 -17.82 19.81 13.12
CA TRP A 96 -17.81 20.39 11.78
C TRP A 96 -18.70 19.64 10.78
N GLY A 97 -19.45 18.61 11.24
CA GLY A 97 -20.13 17.66 10.37
C GLY A 97 -21.16 18.28 9.44
N ASP A 98 -21.76 19.41 9.84
CA ASP A 98 -22.81 20.10 9.10
C ASP A 98 -22.30 21.19 8.15
N MET A 99 -21.01 21.53 8.20
CA MET A 99 -20.44 22.51 7.29
C MET A 99 -20.52 22.00 5.84
N LEU A 100 -21.00 22.85 4.94
CA LEU A 100 -21.13 22.58 3.50
C LEU A 100 -19.90 21.87 2.88
N PRO A 101 -18.65 22.33 3.05
CA PRO A 101 -17.49 21.65 2.48
C PRO A 101 -17.31 20.23 3.04
N ILE A 102 -17.55 20.02 4.33
CA ILE A 102 -17.35 18.74 5.01
C ILE A 102 -18.45 17.75 4.65
N ARG A 103 -19.70 18.22 4.50
CA ARG A 103 -20.80 17.40 3.96
C ARG A 103 -20.49 16.92 2.54
N GLY A 104 -19.92 17.80 1.70
CA GLY A 104 -19.45 17.45 0.36
C GLY A 104 -18.35 16.37 0.39
N LEU A 105 -17.29 16.58 1.18
CA LEU A 105 -16.23 15.58 1.34
C LEU A 105 -16.78 14.24 1.88
N ARG A 106 -17.71 14.27 2.83
CA ARG A 106 -18.36 13.05 3.36
C ARG A 106 -19.11 12.31 2.27
N PHE A 107 -19.84 13.01 1.41
CA PHE A 107 -20.54 12.40 0.28
C PHE A 107 -19.55 11.73 -0.70
N LEU A 108 -18.49 12.44 -1.09
CA LEU A 108 -17.45 11.92 -1.97
C LEU A 108 -16.76 10.69 -1.36
N GLY A 109 -16.39 10.76 -0.08
CA GLY A 109 -15.76 9.63 0.63
C GLY A 109 -16.64 8.38 0.69
N ARG A 110 -17.96 8.54 0.87
CA ARG A 110 -18.93 7.42 0.87
C ARG A 110 -19.10 6.75 -0.49
N HIS A 111 -18.86 7.47 -1.58
CA HIS A 111 -18.93 6.96 -2.95
C HIS A 111 -17.55 6.81 -3.59
N SER A 112 -16.49 6.76 -2.78
CA SER A 112 -15.11 6.75 -3.22
C SER A 112 -14.80 5.61 -4.20
N LEU A 113 -15.37 4.41 -4.00
CA LEU A 113 -15.22 3.29 -4.92
C LEU A 113 -15.84 3.57 -6.30
N VAL A 114 -17.05 4.12 -6.34
CA VAL A 114 -17.73 4.45 -7.61
C VAL A 114 -16.95 5.53 -8.35
N ILE A 115 -16.52 6.57 -7.62
CA ILE A 115 -15.67 7.64 -8.16
C ILE A 115 -14.37 7.04 -8.69
N TYR A 116 -13.73 6.12 -7.96
CA TYR A 116 -12.51 5.44 -8.37
C TYR A 116 -12.73 4.57 -9.63
N LEU A 117 -13.87 3.91 -9.80
CA LEU A 117 -14.11 3.13 -11.01
C LEU A 117 -14.44 4.01 -12.22
N VAL A 118 -15.16 5.11 -12.02
CA VAL A 118 -15.62 6.00 -13.10
C VAL A 118 -14.52 6.95 -13.58
N HIS A 119 -13.61 7.39 -12.70
CA HIS A 119 -12.59 8.36 -13.11
C HIS A 119 -11.61 7.79 -14.14
N GLN A 120 -11.26 6.50 -14.10
CA GLN A 120 -10.33 5.88 -15.06
C GLN A 120 -10.82 5.99 -16.51
N PRO A 121 -12.03 5.49 -16.89
CA PRO A 121 -12.53 5.64 -18.25
C PRO A 121 -12.84 7.10 -18.61
N LEU A 122 -13.25 7.93 -17.63
CA LEU A 122 -13.50 9.34 -17.87
C LEU A 122 -12.23 10.10 -18.25
N ILE A 123 -11.11 9.84 -17.56
CA ILE A 123 -9.81 10.44 -17.89
C ILE A 123 -9.38 10.00 -19.30
N LEU A 124 -9.49 8.70 -19.61
CA LEU A 124 -9.17 8.20 -20.96
C LEU A 124 -10.03 8.88 -22.04
N LEU A 125 -11.34 9.03 -21.81
CA LEU A 125 -12.24 9.71 -22.71
C LEU A 125 -11.83 11.17 -22.95
N VAL A 126 -11.51 11.91 -21.88
CA VAL A 126 -11.05 13.31 -21.99
C VAL A 126 -9.75 13.39 -22.77
N LEU A 127 -8.79 12.50 -22.52
CA LEU A 127 -7.52 12.47 -23.26
C LEU A 127 -7.71 12.15 -24.75
N MET A 128 -8.67 11.28 -25.09
CA MET A 128 -9.04 11.01 -26.48
C MET A 128 -9.69 12.22 -27.16
N LEU A 129 -10.63 12.90 -26.47
CA LEU A 129 -11.28 14.10 -27.00
C LEU A 129 -10.29 15.25 -27.23
N LEU A 130 -9.24 15.35 -26.41
CA LEU A 130 -8.14 16.31 -26.61
C LEU A 130 -7.14 15.87 -27.69
N GLY A 131 -7.29 14.69 -28.28
CA GLY A 131 -6.39 14.16 -29.31
C GLY A 131 -5.01 13.73 -28.78
N ILE A 132 -4.86 13.54 -27.47
CA ILE A 132 -3.59 13.13 -26.85
C ILE A 132 -3.38 11.62 -27.00
N VAL A 133 -4.46 10.85 -27.00
CA VAL A 133 -4.44 9.38 -27.10
C VAL A 133 -5.35 8.94 -28.25
N SER A 134 -4.86 8.06 -29.10
CA SER A 134 -5.62 7.34 -30.12
C SER A 134 -5.75 5.85 -29.75
N LEU A 135 -6.89 5.24 -30.05
CA LEU A 135 -7.11 3.79 -29.93
C LEU A 135 -6.32 3.00 -30.97
#